data_AF-V8D0M2-F1
#
_entry.id   AF-V8D0M2-F1
#
_cell.length_a   1.000
_cell.length_b   1.000
_cell.length_c   1.000
_cell.angle_alpha   90.00
_cell.angle_beta   90.00
_cell.angle_gamma   90.00
#
_symmetry.space_group_name_H-M   'P 1'
#
loop_
_entity.id
_entity.type
_entity.pdbx_description
1 polymer ?
#
loop_
_entity_poly.entity_id
_entity_poly.type
_entity_poly.pdbx_seq_one_letter_code
_entity_poly.pdbx_strand_id
1 'polypeptide(L)'
;MDTTVVASGEPGGRRVGLWDELRTKYADVGFTSAVGELRSVTTVDGEVTAATASFAIMPGGRWNVTDDHGEVHVQQGARCWIRGGRGHLEPVSGGSASSAAAKWRHMHPYRLLGDPGDWLFADPHNYHSPAADPVATTVAGRPAWEFLLDPPRGKINPLQATLDEHTGACLRVYEHADGAAHLMEISRVEFNVAVDPRRFLPSEPVMEPDYAEQSHGQLQADLDRFAGYLRALDHAPELIDIVQHSADPSVAAAEVAELLEVSDLTARAILDQPVHRFTALYRQRFVEQLTRVRELLGS
;
A
#
# COMPACT_ATOMS: atom_id res chain seq x y z
N MET A 1 -3.93 22.69 22.91
CA MET A 1 -2.93 23.20 21.94
C MET A 1 -3.69 24.15 21.05
N ASP A 2 -3.35 25.43 21.07
CA ASP A 2 -3.98 26.47 20.24
C ASP A 2 -3.66 26.22 18.77
N THR A 3 -4.64 25.70 18.01
CA THR A 3 -4.61 25.68 16.55
C THR A 3 -4.98 27.07 16.05
N THR A 4 -3.96 27.90 15.77
CA THR A 4 -4.18 29.18 15.10
C THR A 4 -4.59 28.91 13.65
N VAL A 5 -5.89 29.02 13.37
CA VAL A 5 -6.44 28.93 12.02
C VAL A 5 -5.98 30.15 11.23
N VAL A 6 -5.12 29.94 10.23
CA VAL A 6 -4.73 30.99 9.28
C VAL A 6 -5.89 31.18 8.32
N ALA A 7 -6.51 32.37 8.36
CA ALA A 7 -7.63 32.74 7.50
C ALA A 7 -7.23 32.70 6.01
N SER A 8 -8.14 32.21 5.18
CA SER A 8 -8.05 32.13 3.73
C SER A 8 -7.82 33.50 3.08
N GLY A 9 -6.59 33.76 2.63
CA GLY A 9 -6.29 34.83 1.66
C GLY A 9 -6.65 34.39 0.24
N GLU A 10 -6.84 35.36 -0.66
CA GLU A 10 -7.01 35.10 -2.11
C GLU A 10 -5.93 34.14 -2.63
N PRO A 11 -6.24 33.27 -3.63
CA PRO A 11 -5.29 32.30 -4.16
C PRO A 11 -4.06 33.05 -4.70
N GLY A 12 -3.00 33.03 -3.88
CA GLY A 12 -1.73 33.66 -4.19
C GLY A 12 -1.18 33.04 -5.46
N GLY A 13 -0.90 33.85 -6.47
CA GLY A 13 -0.35 33.37 -7.73
C GLY A 13 0.85 32.43 -7.47
N ARG A 14 0.80 31.23 -8.07
CA ARG A 14 1.81 30.18 -7.97
C ARG A 14 3.22 30.78 -7.96
N ARG A 15 3.93 30.69 -6.82
CA ARG A 15 5.33 31.12 -6.74
C ARG A 15 6.19 30.21 -7.62
N VAL A 16 6.79 30.79 -8.66
CA VAL A 16 7.69 30.11 -9.58
C VAL A 16 8.96 29.70 -8.80
N GLY A 17 9.37 28.43 -8.91
CA GLY A 17 10.64 27.92 -8.34
C GLY A 17 10.52 27.13 -7.03
N LEU A 18 9.57 27.47 -6.14
CA LEU A 18 9.44 26.79 -4.83
C LEU A 18 9.17 25.29 -4.99
N TRP A 19 8.38 24.89 -5.98
CA TRP A 19 8.16 23.48 -6.29
C TRP A 19 9.47 22.76 -6.65
N ASP A 20 10.30 23.35 -7.50
CA ASP A 20 11.54 22.74 -7.98
C ASP A 20 12.59 22.63 -6.86
N GLU A 21 12.63 23.63 -5.98
CA GLU A 21 13.46 23.59 -4.77
C GLU A 21 13.03 22.45 -3.85
N LEU A 22 11.73 22.23 -3.65
CA LEU A 22 11.23 21.13 -2.84
C LEU A 22 11.51 19.78 -3.49
N ARG A 23 11.32 19.66 -4.80
CA ARG A 23 11.68 18.44 -5.51
C ARG A 23 13.17 18.13 -5.37
N THR A 24 14.02 19.16 -5.44
CA THR A 24 15.47 19.01 -5.24
C THR A 24 15.79 18.61 -3.80
N LYS A 25 15.17 19.28 -2.81
CA LYS A 25 15.38 18.98 -1.38
C LYS A 25 15.04 17.53 -1.04
N TYR A 26 13.99 17.00 -1.64
CA TYR A 26 13.49 15.66 -1.37
C TYR A 26 13.92 14.60 -2.38
N ALA A 27 14.74 14.93 -3.39
CA ALA A 27 15.15 14.01 -4.45
C ALA A 27 15.97 12.81 -3.92
N ASP A 28 16.78 13.04 -2.88
CA ASP A 28 17.74 12.07 -2.37
C ASP A 28 17.37 11.50 -0.99
N VAL A 29 16.19 11.85 -0.47
CA VAL A 29 15.71 11.33 0.83
C VAL A 29 14.55 10.38 0.63
N GLY A 30 14.44 9.40 1.52
CA GLY A 30 13.41 8.37 1.45
C GLY A 30 13.52 7.40 2.61
N PHE A 31 12.61 6.43 2.62
CA PHE A 31 12.66 5.33 3.58
C PHE A 31 12.29 4.01 2.88
N THR A 32 12.86 2.92 3.38
CA THR A 32 12.66 1.55 2.89
C THR A 32 11.78 0.72 3.82
N SER A 33 11.47 1.23 5.00
CA SER A 33 10.49 0.66 5.90
C SER A 33 10.06 1.72 6.90
N ALA A 34 8.86 1.55 7.45
CA ALA A 34 8.42 2.34 8.58
C ALA A 34 7.56 1.48 9.51
N VAL A 35 7.75 1.64 10.81
CA VAL A 35 6.89 1.08 11.85
C VAL A 35 6.46 2.23 12.74
N GLY A 36 5.18 2.32 13.06
CA GLY A 36 4.70 3.45 13.83
C GLY A 36 3.26 3.37 14.26
N GLU A 37 2.79 4.50 14.76
CA GLU A 37 1.44 4.77 15.19
C GLU A 37 0.97 6.06 14.52
N LEU A 38 -0.31 6.11 14.20
CA LEU A 38 -0.98 7.30 13.71
C LEU A 38 -2.25 7.56 14.51
N ARG A 39 -2.66 8.81 14.51
CA ARG A 39 -3.96 9.26 14.99
C ARG A 39 -4.67 10.02 13.88
N SER A 40 -5.99 9.90 13.85
CA SER A 40 -6.84 10.80 13.08
C SER A 40 -7.88 11.44 13.97
N VAL A 41 -8.26 12.65 13.59
CA VAL A 41 -9.36 13.39 14.20
C VAL A 41 -10.17 13.97 13.06
N THR A 42 -11.44 13.61 13.02
CA THR A 42 -12.42 14.17 12.08
C THR A 42 -13.43 14.98 12.86
N THR A 43 -13.70 16.19 12.41
CA THR A 43 -14.78 17.02 12.91
C THR A 43 -15.78 17.23 11.77
N VAL A 44 -17.06 16.99 12.00
CA VAL A 44 -18.14 17.26 11.03
C VAL A 44 -19.30 17.86 11.80
N ASP A 45 -19.75 19.06 11.44
CA ASP A 45 -20.85 19.77 12.10
C ASP A 45 -20.69 19.88 13.63
N GLY A 46 -19.44 19.97 14.09
CA GLY A 46 -19.08 20.05 15.52
C GLY A 46 -18.95 18.70 16.23
N GLU A 47 -19.35 17.58 15.61
CA GLU A 47 -19.10 16.25 16.14
C GLU A 47 -17.66 15.83 15.87
N VAL A 48 -16.98 15.30 16.90
CA VAL A 48 -15.57 14.89 16.83
C VAL A 48 -15.45 13.38 16.94
N THR A 49 -14.83 12.77 15.93
CA THR A 49 -14.47 11.35 15.92
C THR A 49 -12.95 11.23 15.85
N ALA A 50 -12.37 10.38 16.69
CA ALA A 50 -10.94 10.09 16.69
C ALA A 50 -10.69 8.60 16.50
N ALA A 51 -9.60 8.26 15.82
CA ALA A 51 -9.14 6.89 15.67
C ALA A 51 -7.62 6.83 15.81
N THR A 52 -7.11 5.68 16.25
CA THR A 52 -5.68 5.39 16.23
C THR A 52 -5.41 4.08 15.51
N ALA A 53 -4.23 3.96 14.94
CA ALA A 53 -3.77 2.72 14.34
C ALA A 53 -2.26 2.60 14.45
N SER A 54 -1.79 1.36 14.59
CA SER A 54 -0.39 1.01 14.39
C SER A 54 -0.19 0.49 12.98
N PHE A 55 1.03 0.65 12.45
CA PHE A 55 1.36 0.18 11.12
C PHE A 55 2.79 -0.35 11.02
N ALA A 56 2.98 -1.19 10.00
CA ALA A 56 4.29 -1.53 9.46
C ALA A 56 4.20 -1.55 7.93
N ILE A 57 5.21 -0.97 7.27
CA ILE A 57 5.29 -0.92 5.81
C ILE A 57 6.68 -1.31 5.32
N MET A 58 6.71 -1.99 4.18
CA MET A 58 7.93 -2.36 3.45
C MET A 58 7.67 -2.38 1.93
N PRO A 59 8.73 -2.24 1.10
CA PRO A 59 8.67 -2.35 -0.35
C PRO A 59 8.03 -3.65 -0.83
N GLY A 60 7.45 -3.62 -2.03
CA GLY A 60 6.81 -4.78 -2.65
C GLY A 60 5.42 -5.07 -2.08
N GLY A 61 4.63 -4.01 -1.83
CA GLY A 61 3.24 -4.14 -1.36
C GLY A 61 3.14 -4.85 -0.02
N ARG A 62 4.02 -4.53 0.93
CA ARG A 62 4.00 -5.12 2.28
C ARG A 62 3.43 -4.11 3.27
N TRP A 63 2.23 -4.41 3.75
CA TRP A 63 1.47 -3.55 4.64
C TRP A 63 0.92 -4.38 5.81
N ASN A 64 0.97 -3.81 7.01
CA ASN A 64 0.17 -4.25 8.14
C ASN A 64 -0.36 -2.99 8.82
N VAL A 65 -1.67 -2.93 9.01
CA VAL A 65 -2.35 -1.86 9.74
C VAL A 65 -3.30 -2.50 10.72
N THR A 66 -3.22 -2.05 11.97
CA THR A 66 -3.97 -2.59 13.10
C THR A 66 -4.55 -1.44 13.91
N ASP A 67 -5.84 -1.47 14.21
CA ASP A 67 -6.49 -0.53 15.13
C ASP A 67 -6.80 -1.20 16.48
N ASP A 68 -7.58 -0.53 17.32
CA ASP A 68 -7.97 -1.04 18.65
C ASP A 68 -8.82 -2.34 18.58
N HIS A 69 -9.33 -2.70 17.40
CA HIS A 69 -10.13 -3.90 17.16
C HIS A 69 -9.35 -4.97 16.37
N GLY A 70 -8.04 -4.79 16.18
CA GLY A 70 -7.18 -5.76 15.50
C GLY A 70 -6.84 -5.37 14.05
N GLU A 71 -6.43 -6.36 13.27
CA GLU A 71 -5.91 -6.12 11.92
C GLU A 71 -7.00 -5.58 10.98
N VAL A 72 -6.73 -4.45 10.34
CA VAL A 72 -7.65 -3.82 9.38
C VAL A 72 -7.22 -4.07 7.94
N HIS A 73 -5.91 -4.17 7.72
CA HIS A 73 -5.29 -4.42 6.42
C HIS A 73 -3.97 -5.15 6.61
N VAL A 74 -3.81 -6.26 5.90
CA VAL A 74 -2.55 -6.98 5.78
C VAL A 74 -2.29 -7.23 4.31
N GLN A 75 -1.06 -7.03 3.86
CA GLN A 75 -0.67 -7.25 2.47
C GLN A 75 0.74 -7.84 2.38
N GLN A 76 0.91 -8.83 1.50
CA GLN A 76 2.20 -9.36 1.10
C GLN A 76 2.22 -9.52 -0.43
N GLY A 77 2.85 -8.55 -1.11
CA GLY A 77 2.89 -8.53 -2.57
C GLY A 77 1.48 -8.37 -3.14
N ALA A 78 1.08 -9.31 -3.99
CA ALA A 78 -0.25 -9.33 -4.61
C ALA A 78 -1.37 -9.86 -3.68
N ARG A 79 -1.02 -10.45 -2.53
CA ARG A 79 -2.01 -10.98 -1.57
C ARG A 79 -2.41 -9.87 -0.62
N CYS A 80 -3.71 -9.56 -0.59
CA CYS A 80 -4.28 -8.51 0.24
C CYS A 80 -5.43 -9.08 1.06
N TRP A 81 -5.45 -8.74 2.34
CA TRP A 81 -6.54 -9.04 3.26
C TRP A 81 -7.00 -7.77 3.94
N ILE A 82 -8.31 -7.56 3.96
CA ILE A 82 -8.91 -6.36 4.55
C ILE A 82 -10.01 -6.83 5.49
N ARG A 83 -10.12 -6.19 6.65
CA ARG A 83 -11.17 -6.53 7.60
C ARG A 83 -12.55 -6.28 6.99
N GLY A 84 -13.38 -7.32 6.96
CA GLY A 84 -14.75 -7.31 6.45
C GLY A 84 -15.75 -6.69 7.44
N GLY A 85 -17.02 -6.65 7.05
CA GLY A 85 -18.10 -6.17 7.91
C GLY A 85 -18.35 -7.08 9.14
N ARG A 86 -17.86 -8.32 9.09
CA ARG A 86 -17.93 -9.29 10.19
C ARG A 86 -16.79 -9.17 11.21
N GLY A 87 -15.87 -8.22 11.00
CA GLY A 87 -14.76 -7.97 11.94
C GLY A 87 -13.53 -8.87 11.75
N HIS A 88 -13.55 -9.83 10.81
CA HIS A 88 -12.39 -10.66 10.49
C HIS A 88 -11.73 -10.20 9.19
N LEU A 89 -10.43 -10.49 9.03
CA LEU A 89 -9.74 -10.30 7.75
C LEU A 89 -10.33 -11.20 6.67
N GLU A 90 -10.60 -10.62 5.51
CA GLU A 90 -11.12 -11.30 4.33
C GLU A 90 -10.13 -11.08 3.17
N PRO A 91 -9.83 -12.10 2.36
CA PRO A 91 -8.97 -11.97 1.19
C PRO A 91 -9.66 -11.14 0.10
N VAL A 92 -8.91 -10.25 -0.55
CA VAL A 92 -9.43 -9.35 -1.57
C VAL A 92 -8.69 -9.55 -2.90
N SER A 93 -9.41 -10.04 -3.90
CA SER A 93 -8.89 -10.20 -5.27
C SER A 93 -8.59 -8.83 -5.89
N GLY A 94 -7.34 -8.61 -6.29
CA GLY A 94 -6.91 -7.32 -6.88
C GLY A 94 -6.88 -6.16 -5.89
N GLY A 95 -7.00 -6.42 -4.58
CA GLY A 95 -6.88 -5.41 -3.54
C GLY A 95 -5.47 -4.81 -3.50
N SER A 96 -5.39 -3.50 -3.29
CA SER A 96 -4.14 -2.77 -3.06
C SER A 96 -4.22 -1.99 -1.75
N ALA A 97 -3.08 -1.48 -1.28
CA ALA A 97 -3.03 -0.52 -0.19
C ALA A 97 -3.94 0.71 -0.44
N SER A 98 -4.10 1.13 -1.70
CA SER A 98 -5.05 2.18 -2.07
C SER A 98 -6.51 1.77 -1.83
N SER A 99 -6.88 0.52 -2.15
CA SER A 99 -8.24 0.01 -1.89
C SER A 99 -8.53 -0.09 -0.39
N ALA A 100 -7.56 -0.59 0.38
CA ALA A 100 -7.64 -0.63 1.83
C ALA A 100 -7.75 0.78 2.43
N ALA A 101 -6.95 1.72 1.93
CA ALA A 101 -6.98 3.12 2.34
C ALA A 101 -8.31 3.79 2.01
N ALA A 102 -8.96 3.46 0.89
CA ALA A 102 -10.28 4.00 0.57
C ALA A 102 -11.34 3.55 1.60
N LYS A 103 -11.32 2.26 1.99
CA LYS A 103 -12.24 1.71 3.00
C LYS A 103 -11.95 2.24 4.40
N TRP A 104 -10.68 2.28 4.78
CA TRP A 104 -10.20 2.61 6.12
C TRP A 104 -9.51 3.98 6.16
N ARG A 105 -10.06 4.96 5.44
CA ARG A 105 -9.44 6.27 5.18
C ARG A 105 -9.03 7.07 6.42
N HIS A 106 -9.64 6.80 7.56
CA HIS A 106 -9.37 7.49 8.82
C HIS A 106 -8.25 6.82 9.62
N MET A 107 -7.81 5.63 9.27
CA MET A 107 -6.86 4.85 10.07
C MET A 107 -5.73 4.23 9.25
N HIS A 108 -5.74 4.41 7.93
CA HIS A 108 -4.73 3.84 7.04
C HIS A 108 -3.63 4.87 6.70
N PRO A 109 -2.34 4.56 6.90
CA PRO A 109 -1.25 5.51 6.70
C PRO A 109 -0.91 5.81 5.25
N TYR A 110 -1.53 5.13 4.27
CA TYR A 110 -1.26 5.34 2.84
C TYR A 110 -1.39 6.80 2.40
N ARG A 111 -2.30 7.57 2.99
CA ARG A 111 -2.43 9.00 2.68
C ARG A 111 -1.21 9.84 3.08
N LEU A 112 -0.49 9.37 4.10
CA LEU A 112 0.71 10.01 4.63
C LEU A 112 1.97 9.44 3.97
N LEU A 113 2.06 8.12 3.88
CA LEU A 113 3.32 7.46 3.54
C LEU A 113 3.39 6.96 2.10
N GLY A 114 2.25 6.92 1.39
CA GLY A 114 2.16 6.34 0.04
C GLY A 114 2.71 4.90 0.00
N ASP A 115 3.00 4.40 -1.19
CA ASP A 115 3.97 3.31 -1.30
C ASP A 115 5.38 3.85 -1.01
N PRO A 116 6.27 3.08 -0.37
CA PRO A 116 7.65 3.54 -0.14
C PRO A 116 8.32 3.99 -1.43
N GLY A 117 8.75 5.25 -1.48
CA GLY A 117 9.33 5.90 -2.66
C GLY A 117 8.35 6.78 -3.46
N ASP A 118 7.06 6.72 -3.16
CA ASP A 118 6.02 7.59 -3.70
C ASP A 118 5.78 8.75 -2.71
N TRP A 119 6.09 9.97 -3.13
CA TRP A 119 6.02 11.15 -2.26
C TRP A 119 5.11 12.22 -2.85
N LEU A 120 4.53 13.03 -1.97
CA LEU A 120 3.40 13.94 -2.25
C LEU A 120 3.62 14.90 -3.43
N PHE A 121 4.86 15.22 -3.79
CA PHE A 121 5.20 16.15 -4.87
C PHE A 121 5.90 15.50 -6.08
N ALA A 122 5.85 14.16 -6.19
CA ALA A 122 6.43 13.44 -7.31
C ALA A 122 5.76 13.79 -8.66
N ASP A 123 4.45 14.11 -8.64
CA ASP A 123 3.69 14.50 -9.83
C ASP A 123 3.22 15.98 -9.74
N PRO A 124 3.70 16.88 -10.62
CA PRO A 124 3.32 18.30 -10.64
C PRO A 124 1.86 18.55 -11.05
N HIS A 125 1.15 17.53 -11.52
CA HIS A 125 -0.27 17.56 -11.82
C HIS A 125 -1.13 16.95 -10.70
N ASN A 126 -0.52 16.25 -9.75
CA ASN A 126 -1.19 15.73 -8.56
C ASN A 126 -1.30 16.79 -7.45
N TYR A 127 -2.41 17.49 -7.58
CA TYR A 127 -3.29 17.94 -6.51
C TYR A 127 -2.94 19.09 -5.59
N HIS A 128 -1.72 19.51 -5.24
CA HIS A 128 -1.60 20.81 -4.53
C HIS A 128 -0.24 21.48 -4.77
N SER A 129 -0.18 22.81 -4.89
CA SER A 129 1.07 23.58 -5.06
C SER A 129 1.39 24.40 -3.81
N PRO A 130 2.64 24.56 -3.37
CA PRO A 130 3.01 25.40 -2.24
C PRO A 130 2.49 26.83 -2.43
N ALA A 131 1.66 27.27 -1.48
CA ALA A 131 1.06 28.60 -1.43
C ALA A 131 2.00 29.62 -0.74
N ALA A 132 2.87 29.13 0.15
CA ALA A 132 3.77 29.92 0.97
C ALA A 132 5.08 29.18 1.26
N ASP A 133 6.06 29.91 1.79
CA ASP A 133 7.32 29.33 2.25
C ASP A 133 7.06 28.36 3.41
N PRO A 134 7.74 27.19 3.47
CA PRO A 134 7.48 26.21 4.51
C PRO A 134 7.93 26.68 5.88
N VAL A 135 7.19 26.25 6.91
CA VAL A 135 7.48 26.58 8.30
C VAL A 135 8.15 25.39 8.98
N ALA A 136 9.30 25.63 9.61
CA ALA A 136 9.97 24.60 10.40
C ALA A 136 9.12 24.22 11.62
N THR A 137 8.98 22.92 11.88
CA THR A 137 8.15 22.38 12.95
C THR A 137 8.70 21.03 13.44
N THR A 138 7.94 20.35 14.30
CA THR A 138 8.29 19.02 14.80
C THR A 138 7.04 18.15 14.89
N VAL A 139 7.12 16.92 14.39
CA VAL A 139 6.05 15.91 14.49
C VAL A 139 6.67 14.60 14.98
N ALA A 140 6.03 13.93 15.94
CA ALA A 140 6.56 12.72 16.57
C ALA A 140 8.01 12.85 17.09
N GLY A 141 8.41 14.06 17.53
CA GLY A 141 9.79 14.35 17.98
C GLY A 141 10.83 14.48 16.86
N ARG A 142 10.39 14.52 15.59
CA ARG A 142 11.26 14.60 14.42
C ARG A 142 11.18 15.99 13.77
N PRO A 143 12.30 16.59 13.35
CA PRO A 143 12.29 17.86 12.64
C PRO A 143 11.54 17.70 11.31
N ALA A 144 10.67 18.66 11.02
CA ALA A 144 9.78 18.60 9.89
C ALA A 144 9.50 19.98 9.31
N TRP A 145 8.96 20.01 8.10
CA TRP A 145 8.58 21.21 7.38
C TRP A 145 7.09 21.17 7.09
N GLU A 146 6.36 22.18 7.54
CA GLU A 146 4.94 22.35 7.25
C GLU A 146 4.74 23.21 6.00
N PHE A 147 3.85 22.74 5.14
CA PHE A 147 3.51 23.33 3.87
C PHE A 147 2.03 23.64 3.84
N LEU A 148 1.68 24.87 3.49
CA LEU A 148 0.36 25.20 3.00
C LEU A 148 0.33 24.99 1.48
N LEU A 149 -0.57 24.15 1.02
CA LEU A 149 -0.68 23.78 -0.38
C LEU A 149 -2.03 24.22 -0.94
N ASP A 150 -1.99 25.03 -2.00
CA ASP A 150 -3.17 25.48 -2.74
C ASP A 150 -3.82 24.31 -3.47
N PRO A 151 -5.16 24.26 -3.50
CA PRO A 151 -5.89 23.22 -4.19
C PRO A 151 -5.66 23.25 -5.71
N PRO A 152 -5.84 22.11 -6.38
CA PRO A 152 -5.82 22.04 -7.83
C PRO A 152 -7.15 22.58 -8.38
N ARG A 153 -7.18 22.81 -9.68
CA ARG A 153 -8.40 23.28 -10.37
C ARG A 153 -9.57 22.32 -10.09
N GLY A 154 -10.62 22.82 -9.43
CA GLY A 154 -11.82 22.05 -9.11
C GLY A 154 -11.93 21.56 -7.65
N LYS A 155 -10.91 21.78 -6.80
CA LYS A 155 -11.10 21.72 -5.34
C LYS A 155 -10.99 23.12 -4.75
N ILE A 156 -11.71 23.34 -3.66
CA ILE A 156 -11.85 24.67 -3.03
C ILE A 156 -10.92 24.81 -1.82
N ASN A 157 -10.56 23.70 -1.18
CA ASN A 157 -9.95 23.72 0.14
C ASN A 157 -8.44 23.46 0.07
N PRO A 158 -7.62 24.30 0.72
CA PRO A 158 -6.18 24.07 0.83
C PRO A 158 -5.88 22.86 1.70
N LEU A 159 -4.70 22.28 1.48
CA LEU A 159 -4.16 21.18 2.25
C LEU A 159 -2.95 21.68 3.04
N GLN A 160 -2.92 21.40 4.34
CA GLN A 160 -1.70 21.52 5.13
C GLN A 160 -1.02 20.15 5.19
N ALA A 161 0.22 20.07 4.75
CA ALA A 161 1.03 18.86 4.80
C ALA A 161 2.33 19.12 5.54
N THR A 162 2.73 18.22 6.43
CA THR A 162 4.00 18.31 7.15
C THR A 162 4.89 17.15 6.75
N LEU A 163 6.07 17.43 6.21
CA LEU A 163 7.03 16.42 5.74
C LEU A 163 8.24 16.33 6.66
N ASP A 164 8.68 15.11 6.94
CA ASP A 164 9.90 14.81 7.68
C ASP A 164 11.12 15.38 6.94
N GLU A 165 11.98 16.10 7.67
CA GLU A 165 13.17 16.70 7.05
C GLU A 165 14.16 15.66 6.52
N HIS A 166 14.25 14.48 7.15
CA HIS A 166 15.29 13.50 6.86
C HIS A 166 14.84 12.42 5.87
N THR A 167 13.56 12.08 5.85
CA THR A 167 13.03 11.01 4.99
C THR A 167 12.10 11.52 3.89
N GLY A 168 11.63 12.76 3.97
CA GLY A 168 10.60 13.27 3.06
C GLY A 168 9.24 12.62 3.20
N ALA A 169 9.04 11.74 4.20
CA ALA A 169 7.74 11.15 4.47
C ALA A 169 6.75 12.23 4.92
N CYS A 170 5.49 12.19 4.45
CA CYS A 170 4.47 13.05 5.04
C CYS A 170 4.09 12.50 6.42
N LEU A 171 4.29 13.29 7.46
CA LEU A 171 3.99 12.92 8.84
C LEU A 171 2.62 13.42 9.30
N ARG A 172 2.08 14.43 8.62
CA ARG A 172 0.78 15.01 8.96
C ARG A 172 0.10 15.60 7.74
N VAL A 173 -1.20 15.38 7.64
CA VAL A 173 -2.10 16.13 6.76
C VAL A 173 -3.26 16.71 7.56
N TYR A 174 -3.58 17.96 7.28
CA TYR A 174 -4.76 18.64 7.81
C TYR A 174 -5.54 19.28 6.67
N GLU A 175 -6.84 18.99 6.63
CA GLU A 175 -7.79 19.51 5.66
C GLU A 175 -8.98 20.10 6.38
N HIS A 176 -9.53 21.19 5.87
CA HIS A 176 -10.77 21.75 6.38
C HIS A 176 -11.66 22.23 5.23
N ALA A 177 -12.95 22.01 5.34
CA ALA A 177 -13.94 22.29 4.31
C ALA A 177 -15.31 22.48 4.97
N ASP A 178 -15.98 23.62 4.77
CA ASP A 178 -17.41 23.81 5.07
C ASP A 178 -17.89 23.24 6.42
N GLY A 179 -17.21 23.59 7.53
CA GLY A 179 -17.56 23.12 8.88
C GLY A 179 -17.07 21.71 9.22
N ALA A 180 -16.42 21.02 8.27
CA ALA A 180 -15.69 19.78 8.49
C ALA A 180 -14.18 20.03 8.54
N ALA A 181 -13.47 19.23 9.36
CA ALA A 181 -12.03 19.21 9.42
C ALA A 181 -11.53 17.77 9.57
N HIS A 182 -10.38 17.46 8.99
CA HIS A 182 -9.75 16.15 9.08
C HIS A 182 -8.25 16.32 9.30
N LEU A 183 -7.79 15.85 10.45
CA LEU A 183 -6.39 15.70 10.81
C LEU A 183 -6.01 14.22 10.72
N MET A 184 -4.90 13.90 10.06
CA MET A 184 -4.20 12.63 10.21
C MET A 184 -2.73 12.92 10.49
N GLU A 185 -2.19 12.32 11.55
CA GLU A 185 -0.84 12.62 12.04
C GLU A 185 -0.18 11.34 12.56
N ILE A 186 1.08 11.12 12.19
CA ILE A 186 1.96 10.12 12.79
C ILE A 186 2.29 10.56 14.22
N SER A 187 1.92 9.76 15.21
CA SER A 187 2.23 10.00 16.62
C SER A 187 3.58 9.43 17.02
N ARG A 188 4.00 8.32 16.40
CA ARG A 188 5.31 7.66 16.58
C ARG A 188 5.74 6.99 15.28
N VAL A 189 7.02 7.08 14.94
CA VAL A 189 7.55 6.34 13.78
C VAL A 189 9.05 6.10 13.89
N GLU A 190 9.44 4.91 13.46
CA GLU A 190 10.81 4.53 13.18
C GLU A 190 10.94 4.16 11.70
N PHE A 191 11.89 4.79 11.01
CA PHE A 191 12.17 4.55 9.59
C PHE A 191 13.40 3.67 9.41
N ASN A 192 13.46 2.93 8.30
CA ASN A 192 14.61 2.11 7.90
C ASN A 192 15.00 1.05 8.94
N VAL A 193 13.98 0.50 9.63
CA VAL A 193 14.14 -0.58 10.61
C VAL A 193 13.84 -1.95 9.98
N ALA A 194 14.49 -2.99 10.50
CA ALA A 194 14.14 -4.35 10.13
C ALA A 194 12.74 -4.70 10.67
N VAL A 195 11.88 -5.22 9.81
CA VAL A 195 10.53 -5.68 10.19
C VAL A 195 10.45 -7.18 9.97
N ASP A 196 9.93 -7.91 10.96
CA ASP A 196 9.66 -9.34 10.84
C ASP A 196 8.72 -9.60 9.64
N PRO A 197 9.13 -10.38 8.62
CA PRO A 197 8.29 -10.65 7.46
C PRO A 197 6.94 -11.28 7.78
N ARG A 198 6.80 -11.96 8.94
CA ARG A 198 5.54 -12.55 9.39
C ARG A 198 4.50 -11.50 9.75
N ARG A 199 4.90 -10.26 10.02
CA ARG A 199 3.98 -9.15 10.28
C ARG A 199 3.12 -8.81 9.05
N PHE A 200 3.52 -9.24 7.86
CA PHE A 200 2.78 -9.04 6.62
C PHE A 200 1.89 -10.23 6.25
N LEU A 201 1.65 -11.13 7.20
CA LEU A 201 0.71 -12.23 7.10
C LEU A 201 -0.38 -12.04 8.15
N PRO A 202 -1.64 -12.44 7.86
CA PRO A 202 -2.69 -12.42 8.86
C PRO A 202 -2.28 -13.14 10.14
N SER A 203 -2.55 -12.52 11.28
CA SER A 203 -2.26 -13.08 12.60
C SER A 203 -3.12 -14.30 12.92
N GLU A 204 -4.38 -14.27 12.47
CA GLU A 204 -5.31 -15.40 12.53
C GLU A 204 -5.40 -16.12 11.18
N PRO A 205 -5.69 -17.43 11.16
CA PRO A 205 -6.03 -18.13 9.93
C PRO A 205 -7.21 -17.45 9.25
N VAL A 206 -6.94 -16.81 8.12
CA VAL A 206 -8.00 -16.26 7.29
C VAL A 206 -8.61 -17.39 6.48
N MET A 207 -9.93 -17.49 6.52
CA MET A 207 -10.66 -18.29 5.55
C MET A 207 -10.38 -17.68 4.17
N GLU A 208 -9.51 -18.33 3.41
CA GLU A 208 -9.33 -18.08 1.98
C GLU A 208 -10.73 -18.07 1.33
N PRO A 209 -10.98 -17.18 0.35
CA PRO A 209 -12.33 -16.80 -0.02
C PRO A 209 -13.15 -18.05 -0.32
N ASP A 210 -14.42 -18.02 0.06
CA ASP A 210 -15.32 -19.07 -0.37
C ASP A 210 -15.39 -18.98 -1.90
N TYR A 211 -14.68 -19.88 -2.57
CA TYR A 211 -14.60 -19.98 -4.02
C TYR A 211 -15.99 -20.11 -4.68
N ALA A 212 -17.05 -20.31 -3.90
CA ALA A 212 -18.46 -20.28 -4.33
C ALA A 212 -18.94 -18.94 -4.92
N GLU A 213 -18.29 -17.80 -4.62
CA GLU A 213 -18.67 -16.49 -5.19
C GLU A 213 -17.82 -16.09 -6.41
N GLN A 214 -16.81 -16.89 -6.78
CA GLN A 214 -16.00 -16.61 -7.96
C GLN A 214 -16.78 -16.90 -9.24
N SER A 215 -16.66 -16.01 -10.23
CA SER A 215 -17.17 -16.31 -11.56
C SER A 215 -16.44 -17.53 -12.13
N HIS A 216 -17.10 -18.30 -12.99
CA HIS A 216 -16.49 -19.44 -13.68
C HIS A 216 -15.16 -19.09 -14.36
N GLY A 217 -15.02 -17.86 -14.89
CA GLY A 217 -13.77 -17.37 -15.47
C GLY A 217 -12.64 -17.18 -14.45
N GLN A 218 -12.96 -16.76 -13.22
CA GLN A 218 -11.99 -16.64 -12.13
C GLN A 218 -11.56 -18.02 -11.62
N LEU A 219 -12.50 -18.96 -11.46
CA LEU A 219 -12.21 -20.33 -11.10
C LEU A 219 -11.31 -21.02 -12.15
N GLN A 220 -11.59 -20.78 -13.44
CA GLN A 220 -10.74 -21.28 -14.52
C GLN A 220 -9.32 -20.68 -14.48
N ALA A 221 -9.19 -19.38 -14.22
CA ALA A 221 -7.89 -18.73 -14.08
C ALA A 221 -7.10 -19.26 -12.87
N ASP A 222 -7.78 -19.50 -11.75
CA ASP A 222 -7.18 -20.09 -10.54
C ASP A 222 -6.76 -21.55 -10.80
N LEU A 223 -7.57 -22.32 -11.54
CA LEU A 223 -7.23 -23.68 -11.98
C LEU A 223 -5.93 -23.69 -12.80
N ASP A 224 -5.87 -22.85 -13.83
CA ASP A 224 -4.72 -22.74 -14.73
C ASP A 224 -3.46 -22.31 -13.97
N ARG A 225 -3.61 -21.38 -13.02
CA ARG A 225 -2.50 -20.90 -12.18
C ARG A 225 -1.97 -21.99 -11.24
N PHE A 226 -2.83 -22.69 -10.51
CA PHE A 226 -2.39 -23.75 -9.60
C PHE A 226 -1.80 -24.95 -10.35
N ALA A 227 -2.34 -25.29 -11.53
CA ALA A 227 -1.75 -26.27 -12.43
C ALA A 227 -0.35 -25.84 -12.89
N GLY A 228 -0.19 -24.56 -13.26
CA GLY A 228 1.10 -23.98 -13.60
C GLY A 228 2.13 -24.06 -12.47
N TYR A 229 1.74 -23.79 -11.23
CA TYR A 229 2.65 -23.93 -10.08
C TYR A 229 3.10 -25.37 -9.83
N LEU A 230 2.24 -26.36 -10.07
CA LEU A 230 2.61 -27.76 -9.95
C LEU A 230 3.62 -28.17 -11.04
N ARG A 231 3.42 -27.71 -12.28
CA ARG A 231 4.42 -27.92 -13.35
C ARG A 231 5.73 -27.21 -13.03
N ALA A 232 5.67 -25.98 -12.52
CA ALA A 232 6.85 -25.24 -12.09
C ALA A 232 7.65 -25.99 -11.01
N LEU A 233 6.96 -26.63 -10.05
CA LEU A 233 7.59 -27.50 -9.06
C LEU A 233 8.30 -28.72 -9.66
N ASP A 234 7.79 -29.25 -10.77
CA ASP A 234 8.36 -30.41 -11.47
C ASP A 234 9.56 -30.01 -12.35
N HIS A 235 9.62 -28.75 -12.79
CA HIS A 235 10.68 -28.16 -13.62
C HIS A 235 11.52 -27.11 -12.88
N ALA A 236 11.64 -27.23 -11.55
CA ALA A 236 12.32 -26.24 -10.73
C ALA A 236 13.79 -25.96 -11.16
N PRO A 237 14.61 -26.96 -11.54
CA PRO A 237 15.96 -26.73 -12.06
C PRO A 237 15.98 -25.87 -13.33
N GLU A 238 15.11 -26.17 -14.29
CA GLU A 238 14.99 -25.46 -15.57
C GLU A 238 14.49 -24.03 -15.36
N LEU A 239 13.57 -23.82 -14.42
CA LEU A 239 13.13 -22.47 -14.03
C LEU A 239 14.26 -21.64 -13.40
N ILE A 240 15.10 -22.25 -12.57
CA ILE A 240 16.28 -21.57 -12.01
C ILE A 240 17.22 -21.15 -13.13
N ASP A 241 17.44 -22.03 -14.12
CA ASP A 241 18.30 -21.76 -15.26
C ASP A 241 17.79 -20.59 -16.11
N ILE A 242 16.49 -20.59 -16.44
CA ILE A 242 15.82 -19.48 -17.13
C ILE A 242 16.02 -18.18 -16.34
N VAL A 243 15.67 -18.15 -15.06
CA VAL A 243 15.78 -16.93 -14.23
C VAL A 243 17.22 -16.41 -14.14
N GLN A 244 18.24 -17.29 -14.20
CA GLN A 244 19.64 -16.89 -14.11
C GLN A 244 20.21 -16.37 -15.43
N HIS A 245 19.67 -16.79 -16.57
CA HIS A 245 20.28 -16.55 -17.88
C HIS A 245 19.44 -15.73 -18.85
N SER A 246 18.14 -15.53 -18.59
CA SER A 246 17.31 -14.65 -19.42
C SER A 246 17.78 -13.20 -19.35
N ALA A 247 17.75 -12.50 -20.48
CA ALA A 247 18.21 -11.12 -20.59
C ALA A 247 17.32 -10.12 -19.83
N ASP A 248 16.01 -10.37 -19.77
CA ASP A 248 15.04 -9.52 -19.08
C ASP A 248 13.79 -10.31 -18.66
N PRO A 249 12.94 -9.75 -17.77
CA PRO A 249 11.75 -10.43 -17.25
C PRO A 249 10.71 -10.82 -18.31
N SER A 250 10.66 -10.11 -19.44
CA SER A 250 9.71 -10.42 -20.52
C SER A 250 10.14 -11.65 -21.31
N VAL A 251 11.45 -11.78 -21.56
CA VAL A 251 12.05 -12.96 -22.19
C VAL A 251 11.91 -14.17 -21.27
N ALA A 252 12.22 -14.03 -19.97
CA ALA A 252 12.02 -15.10 -18.99
C ALA A 252 10.57 -15.57 -18.94
N ALA A 253 9.59 -14.66 -18.97
CA ALA A 253 8.18 -15.02 -18.97
C ALA A 253 7.76 -15.82 -20.21
N ALA A 254 8.29 -15.47 -21.39
CA ALA A 254 8.03 -16.21 -22.62
C ALA A 254 8.65 -17.62 -22.57
N GLU A 255 9.89 -17.74 -22.09
CA GLU A 255 10.59 -19.02 -21.95
C GLU A 255 9.90 -19.93 -20.91
N VAL A 256 9.42 -19.38 -19.79
CA VAL A 256 8.62 -20.12 -18.80
C VAL A 256 7.26 -20.54 -19.35
N ALA A 257 6.59 -19.67 -20.12
CA ALA A 257 5.31 -19.99 -20.74
C ALA A 257 5.45 -21.18 -21.70
N GLU A 258 6.51 -21.19 -22.50
CA GLU A 258 6.84 -22.29 -23.40
C GLU A 258 7.22 -23.57 -22.63
N LEU A 259 8.16 -23.48 -21.68
CA LEU A 259 8.64 -24.63 -20.89
C LEU A 259 7.49 -25.37 -20.18
N LEU A 260 6.56 -24.61 -19.59
CA LEU A 260 5.50 -25.18 -18.76
C LEU A 260 4.18 -25.37 -19.52
N GLU A 261 4.11 -24.97 -20.79
CA GLU A 261 2.88 -24.93 -21.60
C GLU A 261 1.73 -24.20 -20.89
N VAL A 262 2.01 -22.99 -20.39
CA VAL A 262 1.06 -22.14 -19.67
C VAL A 262 0.88 -20.80 -20.37
N SER A 263 -0.16 -20.04 -20.00
CA SER A 263 -0.35 -18.67 -20.51
C SER A 263 0.73 -17.72 -19.99
N ASP A 264 1.00 -16.63 -20.72
CA ASP A 264 1.92 -15.57 -20.30
C ASP A 264 1.58 -15.00 -18.92
N LEU A 265 0.28 -14.91 -18.61
CA LEU A 265 -0.20 -14.44 -17.31
C LEU A 265 0.24 -15.39 -16.18
N THR A 266 0.08 -16.69 -16.40
CA THR A 266 0.49 -17.72 -15.44
C THR A 266 2.01 -17.80 -15.33
N ALA A 267 2.75 -17.67 -16.44
CA ALA A 267 4.20 -17.65 -16.43
C ALA A 267 4.78 -16.49 -15.60
N ARG A 268 4.21 -15.28 -15.74
CA ARG A 268 4.57 -14.13 -14.89
C ARG A 268 4.26 -14.39 -13.42
N ALA A 269 3.08 -14.93 -13.11
CA ALA A 269 2.71 -15.28 -11.74
C ALA A 269 3.64 -16.33 -11.10
N ILE A 270 4.20 -17.24 -11.91
CA ILE A 270 5.23 -18.22 -11.49
C ILE A 270 6.55 -17.52 -11.19
N LEU A 271 7.01 -16.63 -12.06
CA LEU A 271 8.24 -15.86 -11.87
C LEU A 271 8.18 -14.92 -10.65
N ASP A 272 6.99 -14.46 -10.29
CA ASP A 272 6.76 -13.69 -9.05
C ASP A 272 6.90 -14.53 -7.78
N GLN A 273 6.93 -15.87 -7.88
CA GLN A 273 7.14 -16.74 -6.72
C GLN A 273 8.62 -16.86 -6.35
N PRO A 274 8.98 -16.80 -5.06
CA PRO A 274 10.33 -17.08 -4.63
C PRO A 274 10.67 -18.57 -4.84
N VAL A 275 11.56 -18.87 -5.79
CA VAL A 275 11.91 -20.24 -6.23
C VAL A 275 12.38 -21.16 -5.09
N HIS A 276 12.99 -20.62 -4.04
CA HIS A 276 13.38 -21.39 -2.84
C HIS A 276 12.19 -21.95 -2.03
N ARG A 277 10.95 -21.57 -2.37
CA ARG A 277 9.72 -22.06 -1.72
C ARG A 277 9.13 -23.31 -2.37
N PHE A 278 9.72 -23.80 -3.46
CA PHE A 278 9.32 -25.04 -4.16
C PHE A 278 9.64 -26.31 -3.34
N THR A 279 8.93 -26.49 -2.22
CA THR A 279 9.09 -27.60 -1.27
C THR A 279 7.89 -28.56 -1.33
N ALA A 280 8.03 -29.75 -0.72
CA ALA A 280 6.95 -30.73 -0.63
C ALA A 280 5.67 -30.18 0.04
N LEU A 281 5.82 -29.26 1.00
CA LEU A 281 4.69 -28.59 1.65
C LEU A 281 3.90 -27.70 0.69
N TYR A 282 4.59 -26.94 -0.17
CA TYR A 282 3.94 -26.09 -1.16
C TYR A 282 3.26 -26.92 -2.26
N ARG A 283 3.87 -28.04 -2.66
CA ARG A 283 3.23 -29.02 -3.55
C ARG A 283 1.89 -29.50 -2.98
N GLN A 284 1.86 -29.92 -1.71
CA GLN A 284 0.62 -30.36 -1.05
C GLN A 284 -0.45 -29.27 -1.06
N ARG A 285 -0.08 -28.03 -0.71
CA ARG A 285 -1.01 -26.89 -0.74
C ARG A 285 -1.58 -26.62 -2.13
N PHE A 286 -0.76 -26.65 -3.18
CA PHE A 286 -1.27 -26.44 -4.54
C PHE A 286 -2.16 -27.60 -5.01
N VAL A 287 -1.86 -28.84 -4.61
CA VAL A 287 -2.76 -29.98 -4.87
C VAL A 287 -4.11 -29.79 -4.17
N GLU A 288 -4.13 -29.37 -2.91
CA GLU A 288 -5.37 -29.08 -2.18
C GLU A 288 -6.20 -27.98 -2.86
N GLN A 289 -5.56 -26.88 -3.26
CA GLN A 289 -6.25 -25.79 -3.96
C GLN A 289 -6.78 -26.22 -5.34
N LEU A 290 -5.99 -26.99 -6.09
CA LEU A 290 -6.39 -27.51 -7.39
C LEU A 290 -7.60 -28.45 -7.28
N THR A 291 -7.62 -29.32 -6.27
CA THR A 291 -8.77 -30.19 -5.98
C THR A 291 -10.01 -29.36 -5.68
N ARG A 292 -9.89 -28.37 -4.79
CA ARG A 292 -11.01 -27.50 -4.41
C ARG A 292 -11.59 -26.70 -5.58
N VAL A 293 -10.73 -26.13 -6.44
CA VAL A 293 -11.17 -25.38 -7.62
C VAL A 293 -11.85 -26.30 -8.64
N ARG A 294 -11.36 -27.53 -8.83
CA ARG A 294 -11.99 -28.53 -9.71
C ARG A 294 -13.37 -28.94 -9.24
N GLU A 295 -13.56 -29.14 -7.94
CA GLU A 295 -14.86 -29.48 -7.35
C GLU A 295 -15.90 -28.40 -7.65
N LEU A 296 -15.49 -27.13 -7.61
CA LEU A 296 -16.37 -25.98 -7.84
C LEU A 296 -16.63 -25.66 -9.30
N LEU A 297 -15.69 -25.98 -10.20
CA LEU A 297 -15.95 -25.96 -11.64
C LEU A 297 -16.84 -27.10 -12.11
N GLY A 298 -16.92 -28.19 -11.34
CA GLY A 298 -17.73 -29.36 -11.63
C GLY A 298 -19.15 -29.34 -11.04
N SER A 299 -19.48 -28.36 -10.20
CA SER A 299 -20.80 -28.14 -9.57
C SER A 299 -21.63 -27.11 -10.32
#